data_AF-A0A962V938-F1
#
_entry.id   AF-A0A962V938-F1
#
_cell.length_a   1.000
_cell.length_b   1.000
_cell.length_c   1.000
_cell.angle_alpha   90.00
_cell.angle_beta   90.00
_cell.angle_gamma   90.00
#
_symmetry.space_group_name_H-M   'P 1'
#
loop_
_entity.id
_entity.type
_entity.pdbx_description
1 polymer ?
#
loop_
_entity_poly.entity_id
_entity_poly.type
_entity_poly.pdbx_seq_one_letter_code
_entity_poly.pdbx_strand_id
1 'polypeptide(L)'
;NARPVRLPAHEQALYSGPQLRSDDRAVWLQLVQWRCLTGKDRLEFSSLSFLKALGWGHSRHDVLRLRTCLERLLATALRLREDHHMSSTRSLVHYCAWRRSPGGQSGRWQVWLDAELATRFEQMLEGKQQASEEVLRGSSRAA
;
A
#
# COMPACT_ATOMS: atom_id res chain seq x y z
N ASN A 1 -23.96 1.67 1.60
CA ASN A 1 -23.67 0.72 2.70
C ASN A 1 -22.23 0.21 2.59
N ALA A 2 -21.28 0.92 3.20
CA ALA A 2 -19.87 0.49 3.28
C ALA A 2 -19.73 -0.54 4.40
N ARG A 3 -19.05 -1.66 4.14
CA ARG A 3 -18.73 -2.68 5.14
C ARG A 3 -17.30 -2.43 5.67
N PRO A 4 -17.07 -2.42 6.99
CA PRO A 4 -15.74 -2.23 7.55
C PRO A 4 -14.83 -3.43 7.25
N VAL A 5 -13.56 -3.15 6.96
CA VAL A 5 -12.52 -4.18 6.88
C VAL A 5 -12.06 -4.44 8.31
N ARG A 6 -12.29 -5.65 8.83
CA ARG A 6 -11.73 -6.06 10.13
C ARG A 6 -10.30 -6.51 9.94
N LEU A 7 -9.38 -5.85 10.63
CA LEU A 7 -8.02 -6.32 10.86
C LEU A 7 -8.05 -7.29 12.06
N PRO A 8 -7.51 -8.52 12.00
CA PRO A 8 -7.48 -9.40 13.15
C PRO A 8 -6.36 -9.01 14.11
N ALA A 9 -6.78 -8.83 15.36
CA ALA A 9 -6.05 -8.96 16.62
C ALA A 9 -5.15 -7.78 17.08
N HIS A 10 -5.68 -7.10 18.11
CA HIS A 10 -5.03 -6.22 19.11
C HIS A 10 -4.61 -4.80 18.71
N GLU A 11 -5.43 -4.08 17.98
CA GLU A 11 -5.73 -2.66 18.25
C GLU A 11 -6.87 -2.22 17.33
N GLN A 12 -7.76 -1.39 17.83
CA GLN A 12 -9.04 -1.08 17.20
C GLN A 12 -8.91 -0.16 15.98
N ALA A 13 -8.03 -0.43 15.02
CA ALA A 13 -8.05 0.24 13.73
C ALA A 13 -9.23 -0.28 12.89
N LEU A 14 -10.45 0.16 13.21
CA LEU A 14 -11.64 -0.08 12.42
C LEU A 14 -11.61 0.78 11.16
N TYR A 15 -11.09 0.20 10.07
CA TYR A 15 -11.18 0.77 8.73
C TYR A 15 -12.66 1.04 8.38
N SER A 16 -13.02 2.31 8.32
CA SER A 16 -14.39 2.78 8.03
C SER A 16 -14.52 3.40 6.62
N GLY A 17 -13.59 3.07 5.72
CA GLY A 17 -13.59 3.54 4.33
C GLY A 17 -14.28 2.57 3.35
N PRO A 18 -14.61 3.00 2.13
CA PRO A 18 -15.02 2.08 1.06
C PRO A 18 -13.84 1.18 0.69
N GLN A 19 -14.07 -0.14 0.68
CA GLN A 19 -13.06 -1.16 0.36
C GLN A 19 -12.19 -0.72 -0.83
N LEU A 20 -10.86 -0.69 -0.63
CA LEU A 20 -9.93 -0.35 -1.71
C LEU A 20 -10.21 -1.25 -2.91
N ARG A 21 -10.27 -0.64 -4.09
CA ARG A 21 -10.37 -1.41 -5.33
C ARG A 21 -9.16 -2.33 -5.43
N SER A 22 -9.33 -3.48 -6.09
CA SER A 22 -8.27 -4.48 -6.25
C SER A 22 -6.94 -3.86 -6.68
N ASP A 23 -6.99 -2.95 -7.64
CA ASP A 23 -5.84 -2.23 -8.20
C ASP A 23 -5.21 -1.26 -7.20
N ASP A 24 -6.02 -0.42 -6.55
CA ASP A 24 -5.56 0.54 -5.54
C ASP A 24 -4.86 -0.20 -4.39
N ARG A 25 -5.42 -1.36 -3.99
CA ARG A 25 -4.81 -2.25 -2.98
C ARG A 25 -3.48 -2.82 -3.46
N ALA A 26 -3.39 -3.30 -4.71
CA ALA A 26 -2.14 -3.83 -5.25
C ALA A 26 -1.03 -2.76 -5.29
N VAL A 27 -1.37 -1.54 -5.74
CA VAL A 27 -0.45 -0.40 -5.76
C VAL A 27 0.01 -0.04 -4.35
N TRP A 28 -0.91 0.06 -3.37
CA TRP A 28 -0.55 0.35 -1.99
C TRP A 28 0.41 -0.68 -1.39
N LEU A 29 0.09 -1.98 -1.53
CA LEU A 29 0.94 -3.04 -0.99
C LEU A 29 2.32 -3.05 -1.64
N GLN A 30 2.42 -2.75 -2.93
CA GLN A 30 3.71 -2.65 -3.61
C GLN A 30 4.55 -1.46 -3.10
N LEU A 31 3.90 -0.33 -2.81
CA LEU A 31 4.57 0.83 -2.20
C LEU A 31 5.08 0.49 -0.79
N VAL A 32 4.26 -0.16 0.04
CA VAL A 32 4.66 -0.62 1.37
C VAL A 32 5.86 -1.57 1.28
N GLN A 33 5.81 -2.57 0.38
CA GLN A 33 6.93 -3.48 0.17
C GLN A 33 8.24 -2.74 -0.19
N TRP A 34 8.18 -1.73 -1.04
CA TRP A 34 9.37 -0.95 -1.41
C TRP A 34 9.85 -0.04 -0.28
N ARG A 35 8.94 0.46 0.56
CA ARG A 35 9.31 1.13 1.81
C ARG A 35 10.08 0.18 2.72
N CYS A 36 9.59 -1.05 2.96
CA CYS A 36 10.33 -2.05 3.76
C CYS A 36 11.75 -2.25 3.23
N LEU A 37 11.90 -2.40 1.92
CA LEU A 37 13.20 -2.66 1.29
C LEU A 37 14.15 -1.46 1.34
N THR A 38 13.63 -0.24 1.38
CA THR A 38 14.45 0.99 1.29
C THR A 38 14.59 1.73 2.62
N GLY A 39 13.71 1.46 3.59
CA GLY A 39 13.58 2.20 4.84
C GLY A 39 13.13 3.65 4.66
N LYS A 40 12.54 4.02 3.50
CA LYS A 40 12.21 5.41 3.16
C LYS A 40 10.72 5.60 2.94
N ASP A 41 10.14 6.58 3.63
CA ASP A 41 8.75 7.02 3.40
C ASP A 41 8.58 7.74 2.05
N ARG A 42 9.67 8.30 1.51
CA ARG A 42 9.73 8.88 0.17
C ARG A 42 10.26 7.86 -0.83
N LEU A 43 9.39 7.42 -1.72
CA LEU A 43 9.71 6.48 -2.79
C LEU A 43 9.86 7.21 -4.12
N GLU A 44 10.89 6.84 -4.89
CA GLU A 44 11.14 7.40 -6.22
C GLU A 44 11.36 6.31 -7.26
N PHE A 45 10.59 6.33 -8.34
CA PHE A 45 10.58 5.25 -9.33
C PHE A 45 10.05 5.68 -10.70
N SER A 46 10.33 4.89 -11.75
CA SER A 46 9.68 5.08 -13.06
C SER A 46 8.36 4.30 -13.11
N SER A 47 7.42 4.75 -13.95
CA SER A 47 6.17 3.98 -14.17
C SER A 47 6.48 2.55 -14.62
N LEU A 48 7.48 2.36 -15.46
CA LEU A 48 7.85 1.05 -16.01
C LEU A 48 8.33 0.09 -14.91
N SER A 49 9.23 0.54 -14.01
CA SER A 49 9.73 -0.31 -12.94
C SER A 49 8.61 -0.71 -11.97
N PHE A 50 7.68 0.21 -11.70
CA PHE A 50 6.55 -0.05 -10.81
C PHE A 50 5.54 -1.02 -11.43
N LEU A 51 5.15 -0.80 -12.69
CA LEU A 51 4.24 -1.69 -13.41
C LEU A 51 4.80 -3.10 -13.54
N LYS A 52 6.11 -3.23 -13.79
CA LYS A 52 6.80 -4.52 -13.82
C LYS A 52 6.70 -5.25 -12.48
N ALA A 53 6.89 -4.53 -11.36
CA ALA A 53 6.76 -5.12 -10.02
C ALA A 53 5.33 -5.60 -9.72
N LEU A 54 4.32 -4.89 -10.25
CA LEU A 54 2.91 -5.31 -10.16
C LEU A 54 2.53 -6.45 -11.11
N GLY A 55 3.42 -6.86 -12.03
CA GLY A 55 3.09 -7.80 -13.10
C GLY A 55 2.07 -7.23 -14.11
N TRP A 56 1.96 -5.91 -14.21
CA TRP A 56 1.06 -5.24 -15.16
C TRP A 56 1.76 -5.00 -16.50
N GLY A 57 0.96 -4.72 -17.54
CA GLY A 57 1.47 -4.25 -18.82
C GLY A 57 2.18 -2.89 -18.72
N HIS A 58 2.82 -2.47 -19.81
CA HIS A 58 3.53 -1.18 -19.91
C HIS A 58 2.89 -0.23 -20.94
N SER A 59 1.61 -0.47 -21.28
CA SER A 59 0.89 0.37 -22.23
C SER A 59 0.58 1.75 -21.64
N ARG A 60 0.21 2.70 -22.50
CA ARG A 60 -0.29 4.01 -22.04
C ARG A 60 -1.50 3.87 -21.11
N HIS A 61 -2.34 2.87 -21.34
CA HIS A 61 -3.47 2.55 -20.49
C HIS A 61 -3.01 2.12 -19.08
N ASP A 62 -1.99 1.26 -18.98
CA ASP A 62 -1.47 0.80 -17.69
C ASP A 62 -0.79 1.94 -16.89
N VAL A 63 -0.08 2.83 -17.59
CA VAL A 63 0.49 4.04 -16.98
C VAL A 63 -0.61 4.97 -16.45
N LEU A 64 -1.70 5.15 -17.20
CA LEU A 64 -2.86 5.94 -16.75
C LEU A 64 -3.55 5.28 -15.56
N ARG A 65 -3.71 3.94 -15.60
CA ARG A 65 -4.27 3.14 -14.50
C ARG A 65 -3.47 3.34 -13.21
N LEU A 66 -2.14 3.27 -13.27
CA LEU A 66 -1.28 3.55 -12.12
C LEU A 66 -1.49 4.97 -11.57
N ARG A 67 -1.49 5.98 -12.46
CA ARG A 67 -1.74 7.37 -12.06
C ARG A 67 -3.09 7.51 -11.34
N THR A 68 -4.16 6.95 -11.89
CA THR A 68 -5.49 6.99 -11.28
C THR A 68 -5.52 6.28 -9.93
N CYS A 69 -4.78 5.18 -9.76
CA CYS A 69 -4.65 4.52 -8.46
C CYS A 69 -3.95 5.44 -7.44
N LEU A 70 -2.85 6.09 -7.81
CA LEU A 70 -2.13 7.03 -6.95
C LEU A 70 -3.00 8.23 -6.55
N GLU A 71 -3.74 8.82 -7.50
CA GLU A 71 -4.68 9.92 -7.25
C GLU A 71 -5.79 9.51 -6.27
N ARG A 72 -6.31 8.28 -6.40
CA ARG A 72 -7.30 7.74 -5.45
C ARG A 72 -6.70 7.47 -4.08
N LEU A 73 -5.49 6.92 -3.99
CA LEU A 73 -4.81 6.67 -2.72
C LEU A 73 -4.48 7.99 -1.99
N LEU A 74 -4.20 9.06 -2.74
CA LEU A 74 -4.06 10.41 -2.20
C LEU A 74 -5.38 10.94 -1.63
N ALA A 75 -6.49 10.75 -2.36
CA ALA A 75 -7.83 11.18 -1.97
C ALA A 75 -8.51 10.27 -0.93
N THR A 76 -7.97 9.07 -0.68
CA THR A 76 -8.57 8.09 0.22
C THR A 76 -8.18 8.41 1.66
N ALA A 77 -9.16 8.89 2.42
CA ALA A 77 -9.01 9.14 3.84
C ALA A 77 -9.38 7.88 4.65
N LEU A 78 -8.46 7.40 5.48
CA LEU A 78 -8.65 6.32 6.42
C LEU A 78 -8.91 6.88 7.81
N ARG A 79 -10.01 6.45 8.41
CA ARG A 79 -10.27 6.69 9.82
C ARG A 79 -9.58 5.62 10.65
N LEU A 80 -8.71 6.06 11.55
CA LEU A 80 -8.08 5.25 12.57
C LEU A 80 -8.74 5.59 13.89
N ARG A 81 -9.22 4.58 14.60
CA ARG A 81 -9.68 4.75 15.97
C ARG A 81 -8.51 4.42 16.88
N GLU A 82 -8.15 5.37 17.72
CA GLU A 82 -7.01 5.27 18.62
C GLU A 82 -7.48 4.80 20.00
N ASP A 83 -8.61 5.33 20.47
CA ASP A 83 -9.29 4.86 21.68
C ASP A 83 -10.83 5.03 21.58
N HIS A 84 -11.53 4.96 22.71
CA HIS A 84 -12.98 5.08 22.75
C HIS A 84 -13.50 6.49 22.43
N HIS A 85 -12.67 7.53 22.55
CA HIS A 85 -13.02 8.93 22.45
C HIS A 85 -12.31 9.67 21.30
N MET A 86 -11.28 9.06 20.71
CA MET A 86 -10.42 9.69 19.71
C MET A 86 -10.31 8.86 18.42
N SER A 87 -10.47 9.56 17.30
CA SER A 87 -10.22 9.03 15.97
C SER A 87 -9.50 10.06 15.12
N SER A 88 -8.46 9.64 14.41
CA SER A 88 -7.78 10.45 13.40
C SER A 88 -8.21 10.02 11.99
N THR A 89 -8.08 10.94 11.04
CA THR A 89 -8.32 10.68 9.61
C THR A 89 -7.05 10.99 8.84
N ARG A 90 -6.56 10.02 8.06
CA ARG A 90 -5.23 10.08 7.40
C ARG A 90 -5.30 9.54 5.99
N SER A 91 -4.57 10.12 5.05
CA SER A 91 -4.47 9.57 3.67
C SER A 91 -3.36 8.54 3.56
N LEU A 92 -3.54 7.51 2.73
CA LEU A 92 -2.52 6.48 2.50
C LEU A 92 -1.27 7.05 1.82
N VAL A 93 -1.50 7.84 0.78
CA VAL A 93 -0.46 8.65 0.13
C VAL A 93 -0.67 10.09 0.58
N HIS A 94 0.35 10.73 1.13
CA HIS A 94 0.28 12.14 1.54
C HIS A 94 0.54 13.10 0.38
N TYR A 95 1.43 12.69 -0.53
CA TYR A 95 1.83 13.50 -1.65
C TYR A 95 2.36 12.61 -2.76
N CYS A 96 1.97 12.91 -3.99
CA CYS A 96 2.54 12.29 -5.18
C CYS A 96 2.79 13.33 -6.27
N ALA A 97 3.94 13.23 -6.92
CA ALA A 97 4.29 14.06 -8.06
C ALA A 97 4.90 13.22 -9.16
N TRP A 98 4.58 13.56 -10.40
CA TRP A 98 5.27 13.03 -11.57
C TRP A 98 6.18 14.11 -12.14
N ARG A 99 7.47 13.79 -12.27
CA ARG A 99 8.47 14.67 -12.87
C ARG A 99 8.93 14.08 -14.19
N ARG A 100 8.89 14.89 -15.24
CA ARG A 100 9.51 14.52 -16.51
C ARG A 100 11.04 14.52 -16.34
N SER A 101 11.69 13.46 -16.79
CA SER A 101 13.15 13.42 -16.81
C SER A 101 13.67 14.28 -17.97
N PRO A 102 14.70 15.13 -17.77
CA PRO A 102 15.33 15.86 -18.86
C PRO A 102 15.90 14.87 -19.90
N GLY A 103 15.83 15.21 -21.19
CA GLY A 103 16.47 14.41 -22.24
C GLY A 103 15.69 13.19 -22.75
N GLY A 104 14.36 13.14 -22.57
CA GLY A 104 13.51 12.12 -23.20
C GLY A 104 13.44 10.77 -22.47
N GLN A 105 14.11 10.63 -21.33
CA GLN A 105 13.95 9.46 -20.46
C GLN A 105 12.54 9.39 -19.84
N SER A 106 12.13 8.18 -19.43
CA SER A 106 10.86 7.99 -18.71
C SER A 106 10.82 8.86 -17.45
N GLY A 107 9.73 9.62 -17.27
CA GLY A 107 9.53 10.42 -16.06
C GLY A 107 9.49 9.58 -14.79
N ARG A 108 9.76 10.22 -13.66
CA ARG A 108 9.83 9.59 -12.34
C ARG A 108 8.71 10.07 -11.44
N TRP A 109 8.10 9.14 -10.73
CA TRP A 109 7.21 9.39 -9.63
C TRP A 109 8.00 9.65 -8.37
N GLN A 110 7.53 10.60 -7.57
CA GLN A 110 7.92 10.78 -6.18
C GLN A 110 6.65 10.66 -5.33
N VAL A 111 6.62 9.68 -4.42
CA VAL A 111 5.45 9.37 -3.60
C VAL A 111 5.87 9.35 -2.13
N TRP A 112 5.12 10.05 -1.29
CA TRP A 112 5.29 10.07 0.16
C TRP A 112 4.15 9.32 0.81
N LEU A 113 4.50 8.30 1.58
CA LEU A 113 3.56 7.49 2.33
C LEU A 113 3.32 8.08 3.71
N ASP A 114 2.15 7.79 4.27
CA ASP A 114 1.92 7.97 5.69
C ASP A 114 2.70 6.91 6.49
N ALA A 115 3.64 7.36 7.32
CA ALA A 115 4.55 6.46 8.04
C ALA A 115 3.82 5.52 9.01
N GLU A 116 2.77 6.00 9.68
CA GLU A 116 2.02 5.20 10.65
C GLU A 116 1.17 4.15 9.94
N LEU A 117 0.45 4.55 8.89
CA LEU A 117 -0.31 3.63 8.07
C LEU A 117 0.60 2.61 7.38
N ALA A 118 1.74 3.04 6.84
CA ALA A 118 2.70 2.13 6.22
C ALA A 118 3.19 1.09 7.23
N THR A 119 3.69 1.51 8.40
CA THR A 119 4.17 0.59 9.44
C THR A 119 3.10 -0.41 9.90
N ARG A 120 1.84 0.00 10.06
CA ARG A 120 0.75 -0.94 10.40
C ARG A 120 0.52 -2.00 9.31
N PHE A 121 0.64 -1.61 8.04
CA PHE A 121 0.53 -2.56 6.94
C PHE A 121 1.77 -3.47 6.82
N GLU A 122 2.95 -2.99 7.16
CA GLU A 122 4.18 -3.81 7.22
C GLU A 122 4.06 -4.93 8.26
N GLN A 123 3.68 -4.58 9.48
CA GLN A 123 3.44 -5.55 10.57
C GLN A 123 2.40 -6.61 10.16
N MET A 124 1.36 -6.21 9.42
CA MET A 124 0.37 -7.15 8.88
C MET A 124 0.96 -8.09 7.82
N LEU A 125 1.90 -7.62 6.98
CA LEU A 125 2.57 -8.46 5.98
C LEU A 125 3.49 -9.49 6.65
N GLU A 126 4.24 -9.07 7.67
CA GLU A 126 5.14 -9.93 8.45
C GLU A 126 4.35 -11.01 9.22
N GLY A 127 3.25 -10.63 9.90
CA GLY A 127 2.40 -11.58 10.62
C GLY A 127 1.76 -12.64 9.71
N LYS A 128 1.50 -12.32 8.44
CA LYS A 128 0.99 -13.30 7.46
C LYS A 128 2.06 -14.28 6.99
N GLN A 129 3.32 -13.86 6.91
CA GLN A 129 4.43 -14.73 6.53
C GLN A 129 4.73 -15.73 7.64
N GLN A 130 4.77 -15.29 8.91
CA GLN A 130 4.97 -16.17 10.05
C GLN A 130 3.84 -17.20 10.21
N ALA A 131 2.58 -16.79 10.06
CA ALA A 131 1.45 -17.71 10.10
C ALA A 131 1.48 -18.75 8.97
N SER A 132 1.97 -18.38 7.78
CA SER A 132 2.10 -19.31 6.65
C SER A 132 3.26 -20.29 6.86
N GLU A 133 4.37 -19.86 7.46
CA GLU A 133 5.51 -20.72 7.79
C GLU A 133 5.22 -21.69 8.93
N GLU A 134 4.44 -21.28 9.95
CA GLU A 134 4.02 -22.17 11.04
C GLU A 134 3.05 -23.26 10.57
N VAL A 135 2.15 -22.96 9.63
CA VAL A 135 1.25 -23.96 9.02
C VAL A 135 2.03 -24.99 8.20
N LEU A 136 3.06 -24.55 7.47
CA LEU A 136 3.96 -25.44 6.71
C LEU A 136 4.85 -26.29 7.63
N ARG A 137 5.38 -25.72 8.73
CA ARG A 137 6.17 -26.46 9.73
C ARG A 137 5.31 -27.41 10.57
N GLY A 138 4.07 -27.05 10.86
CA GLY A 138 3.10 -27.87 11.58
C GLY A 138 2.64 -29.11 10.79
N SER A 139 2.54 -29.01 9.46
CA SER A 139 2.22 -30.15 8.58
C SER A 139 3.37 -31.16 8.42
N SER A 140 4.60 -30.79 8.80
CA SER A 140 5.78 -31.68 8.74
C SER A 140 5.99 -32.52 10.02
N ARG A 141 5.23 -32.25 11.10
CA ARG A 141 5.30 -32.99 12.37
C ARG A 141 4.25 -34.09 12.52
N ALA A 142 3.41 -34.32 11.51
CA ALA A 142 2.40 -35.36 11.46
C ALA A 142 2.65 -36.30 10.27
N ALA A 143 3.79 -36.99 10.28
CA ALA A 143 4.09 -38.15 9.43
C ALA A 143 4.97 -39.12 10.21
#